data_AF-A0A6G6Z3W5-F1
#
_entry.id   AF-A0A6G6Z3W5-F1
#
_cell.length_a   1.000
_cell.length_b   1.000
_cell.length_c   1.000
_cell.angle_alpha   90.00
_cell.angle_beta   90.00
_cell.angle_gamma   90.00
#
_symmetry.space_group_name_H-M   'P 1'
#
loop_
_entity.id
_entity.type
_entity.pdbx_description
1 polymer ?
#
loop_
_entity_poly.entity_id
_entity_poly.type
_entity_poly.pdbx_seq_one_letter_code
_entity_poly.pdbx_strand_id
1 'polypeptide(L)'
;MTPQALRRKIKGFDASPPITLSFERELAKQGTWSAEGVWYTSQKEHWLGWLSEYDGPGAYGRKTSVVRSAEFAYNHVVCPPMVLWLGEASGVKPSLMIQAKKAALGASRKLQGKCAAIRRIVPWSKIEGSLLNSATTDSLMRAYSIKELLRAVRRLSATAPQSDKLSKGGYETHQDHWIGWLKEYDGPGYYGRSDWSVDARAVYQRLANGRMIVWLSEAAGEDPKRIKAAITEMKRHGNGRKQTEAKIVRSHLPWEQVATLLFK
;
A
#
# COMPACT_ATOMS: atom_id res chain seq x y z
N MET A 1 -2.55 -7.32 12.80
CA MET A 1 -2.59 -5.86 13.14
C MET A 1 -3.13 -5.62 14.56
N THR A 2 -2.72 -4.56 15.28
CA THR A 2 -3.32 -4.17 16.59
C THR A 2 -4.57 -3.29 16.43
N PRO A 3 -5.50 -3.23 17.41
CA PRO A 3 -6.67 -2.33 17.37
C PRO A 3 -6.29 -0.87 17.13
N GLN A 4 -5.19 -0.41 17.75
CA GLN A 4 -4.70 0.96 17.55
C GLN A 4 -4.17 1.21 16.12
N ALA A 5 -3.47 0.23 15.53
CA ALA A 5 -3.03 0.32 14.14
C ALA A 5 -4.23 0.34 13.18
N LEU A 6 -5.27 -0.44 13.46
CA LEU A 6 -6.53 -0.38 12.71
C LEU A 6 -7.21 0.99 12.85
N ARG A 7 -7.30 1.51 14.08
CA ARG A 7 -7.86 2.84 14.39
C ARG A 7 -7.16 3.95 13.60
N ARG A 8 -5.83 3.90 13.47
CA ARG A 8 -5.06 4.84 12.64
C ARG A 8 -5.45 4.77 11.16
N LYS A 9 -5.63 3.58 10.60
CA LYS A 9 -6.07 3.42 9.21
C LYS A 9 -7.49 3.94 8.99
N ILE A 10 -8.42 3.59 9.89
CA ILE A 10 -9.83 4.01 9.83
C ILE A 10 -10.00 5.53 9.78
N LYS A 11 -9.11 6.31 10.43
CA LYS A 11 -9.16 7.78 10.37
C LYS A 11 -9.14 8.32 8.93
N GLY A 12 -8.43 7.65 8.02
CA GLY A 12 -8.31 8.04 6.61
C GLY A 12 -9.44 7.56 5.69
N PHE A 13 -10.35 6.71 6.16
CA PHE A 13 -11.40 6.15 5.30
C PHE A 13 -12.58 7.10 5.11
N ASP A 14 -13.29 6.92 3.99
CA ASP A 14 -14.58 7.57 3.76
C ASP A 14 -15.61 7.09 4.80
N ALA A 15 -16.39 8.03 5.33
CA ALA A 15 -17.41 7.73 6.32
C ALA A 15 -18.66 7.10 5.70
N SER A 16 -18.91 7.36 4.41
CA SER A 16 -20.21 7.15 3.77
C SER A 16 -20.18 6.19 2.57
N PRO A 17 -19.62 4.97 2.71
CA PRO A 17 -19.50 4.07 1.58
C PRO A 17 -20.87 3.49 1.17
N PRO A 18 -21.16 3.41 -0.15
CA PRO A 18 -22.52 3.32 -0.67
C PRO A 18 -23.26 2.00 -0.38
N ILE A 19 -22.55 0.86 -0.32
CA ILE A 19 -23.17 -0.45 -0.03
C ILE A 19 -23.64 -0.47 1.42
N THR A 20 -22.84 0.07 2.35
CA THR A 20 -23.18 0.20 3.76
C THR A 20 -24.35 1.12 3.98
N LEU A 21 -24.38 2.32 3.36
CA LEU A 21 -25.54 3.21 3.45
C LEU A 21 -26.82 2.55 2.93
N SER A 22 -26.71 1.81 1.83
CA SER A 22 -27.83 1.03 1.31
C SER A 22 -28.22 -0.12 2.25
N PHE A 23 -27.28 -0.71 2.99
CA PHE A 23 -27.57 -1.76 3.96
C PHE A 23 -28.29 -1.23 5.21
N GLU A 24 -27.86 -0.10 5.75
CA GLU A 24 -28.52 0.57 6.88
C GLU A 24 -29.99 0.87 6.58
N ARG A 25 -30.28 1.43 5.39
CA ARG A 25 -31.65 1.68 4.93
C ARG A 25 -32.50 0.41 4.89
N GLU A 26 -31.95 -0.70 4.41
CA GLU A 26 -32.68 -1.97 4.36
C GLU A 26 -32.90 -2.60 5.75
N LEU A 27 -31.92 -2.48 6.66
CA LEU A 27 -32.11 -2.97 8.04
C LEU A 27 -33.16 -2.17 8.81
N ALA A 28 -33.21 -0.84 8.58
CA ALA A 28 -34.23 0.03 9.14
C ALA A 28 -35.63 -0.35 8.65
N LYS A 29 -35.80 -0.58 7.33
CA LYS A 29 -37.05 -1.10 6.77
C LYS A 29 -37.46 -2.46 7.36
N GLN A 30 -36.49 -3.33 7.66
CA GLN A 30 -36.76 -4.62 8.33
C GLN A 30 -37.09 -4.46 9.84
N GLY A 31 -36.91 -3.28 10.43
CA GLY A 31 -37.06 -3.06 11.87
C GLY A 31 -36.03 -3.82 12.72
N THR A 32 -34.91 -4.25 12.11
CA THR A 32 -33.89 -5.05 12.82
C THR A 32 -32.74 -4.21 13.38
N TRP A 33 -32.66 -2.95 12.98
CA TRP A 33 -31.66 -1.97 13.43
C TRP A 33 -32.21 -0.56 13.23
N SER A 34 -31.83 0.39 14.10
CA SER A 34 -32.17 1.81 13.97
C SER A 34 -30.93 2.67 14.25
N ALA A 35 -30.87 3.83 13.59
CA ALA A 35 -29.92 4.90 13.88
C ALA A 35 -30.46 5.91 14.91
N GLU A 36 -31.68 5.72 15.41
CA GLU A 36 -32.27 6.62 16.40
C GLU A 36 -31.65 6.38 17.78
N GLY A 37 -31.25 7.46 18.45
CA GLY A 37 -30.71 7.41 19.81
C GLY A 37 -29.29 6.85 19.96
N VAL A 38 -28.57 6.61 18.86
CA VAL A 38 -27.14 6.25 18.94
C VAL A 38 -26.26 7.49 19.04
N TRP A 39 -25.12 7.38 19.73
CA TRP A 39 -24.19 8.49 19.97
C TRP A 39 -23.32 8.86 18.76
N TYR A 40 -23.27 8.01 17.73
CA TYR A 40 -22.42 8.19 16.55
C TYR A 40 -23.24 8.63 15.33
N THR A 41 -22.61 9.41 14.46
CA THR A 41 -23.19 9.94 13.21
C THR A 41 -22.85 9.08 11.99
N SER A 42 -21.85 8.20 12.11
CA SER A 42 -21.42 7.27 11.04
C SER A 42 -20.82 6.00 11.61
N GLN A 43 -20.77 4.93 10.81
CA GLN A 43 -20.07 3.70 11.21
C GLN A 43 -18.57 3.91 11.38
N LYS A 44 -17.98 4.88 10.68
CA LYS A 44 -16.59 5.31 10.92
C LYS A 44 -16.41 5.79 12.36
N GLU A 45 -17.26 6.70 12.81
CA GLU A 45 -17.23 7.23 14.18
C GLU A 45 -17.50 6.12 15.19
N HIS A 46 -18.46 5.23 14.90
CA HIS A 46 -18.73 4.05 15.72
C HIS A 46 -17.50 3.15 15.89
N TRP A 47 -16.75 2.88 14.82
CA TRP A 47 -15.47 2.15 14.88
C TRP A 47 -14.40 2.88 15.68
N LEU A 48 -14.27 4.19 15.51
CA LEU A 48 -13.27 4.97 16.24
C LEU A 48 -13.54 4.96 17.75
N GLY A 49 -14.80 5.01 18.16
CA GLY A 49 -15.20 4.84 19.56
C GLY A 49 -15.02 3.40 20.05
N TRP A 50 -15.47 2.40 19.29
CA TRP A 50 -15.29 0.99 19.67
C TRP A 50 -13.82 0.59 19.89
N LEU A 51 -12.92 1.13 19.06
CA LEU A 51 -11.49 0.85 19.15
C LEU A 51 -10.77 1.70 20.20
N SER A 52 -11.30 2.86 20.59
CA SER A 52 -10.69 3.70 21.63
C SER A 52 -10.72 3.02 23.01
N GLU A 53 -11.64 2.10 23.22
CA GLU A 53 -11.76 1.33 24.46
C GLU A 53 -10.68 0.26 24.65
N TYR A 54 -9.84 0.04 23.64
CA TYR A 54 -8.66 -0.80 23.78
C TYR A 54 -7.44 0.03 24.22
N ASP A 55 -7.57 1.36 24.37
CA ASP A 55 -6.54 2.29 24.87
C ASP A 55 -6.69 2.59 26.40
N GLY A 56 -7.72 2.06 27.08
CA GLY A 56 -8.03 2.39 28.49
C GLY A 56 -9.36 1.80 28.98
N PRO A 57 -9.94 2.23 30.12
CA PRO A 57 -11.10 1.56 30.74
C PRO A 57 -12.37 1.47 29.87
N GLY A 58 -12.55 2.34 28.86
CA GLY A 58 -13.64 2.27 27.86
C GLY A 58 -15.07 2.36 28.43
N ALA A 59 -16.08 2.61 27.59
CA ALA A 59 -17.48 2.58 28.02
C ALA A 59 -17.99 1.16 28.30
N TYR A 60 -17.35 0.12 27.74
CA TYR A 60 -17.66 -1.29 27.97
C TYR A 60 -16.72 -1.98 28.98
N GLY A 61 -15.91 -1.25 29.74
CA GLY A 61 -15.13 -1.82 30.86
C GLY A 61 -14.05 -2.81 30.45
N ARG A 62 -13.48 -2.68 29.24
CA ARG A 62 -12.52 -3.65 28.66
C ARG A 62 -11.11 -3.50 29.23
N LYS A 63 -10.96 -3.62 30.54
CA LYS A 63 -9.66 -3.93 31.14
C LYS A 63 -9.25 -5.32 30.66
N THR A 64 -8.27 -5.42 29.78
CA THR A 64 -7.57 -6.69 29.53
C THR A 64 -6.09 -6.52 29.72
N SER A 65 -5.52 -7.24 30.69
CA SER A 65 -4.08 -7.50 30.83
C SER A 65 -3.47 -8.24 29.63
N VAL A 66 -4.29 -8.55 28.62
CA VAL A 66 -3.96 -9.33 27.43
C VAL A 66 -4.07 -8.42 26.20
N VAL A 67 -3.00 -8.34 25.41
CA VAL A 67 -2.96 -7.61 24.14
C VAL A 67 -3.94 -8.29 23.16
N ARG A 68 -5.01 -7.59 22.77
CA ARG A 68 -5.98 -8.07 21.78
C ARG A 68 -5.57 -7.65 20.37
N SER A 69 -5.89 -8.48 19.38
CA SER A 69 -5.68 -8.16 17.96
C SER A 69 -6.84 -7.36 17.38
N ALA A 70 -6.62 -6.71 16.24
CA ALA A 70 -7.70 -6.08 15.48
C ALA A 70 -8.73 -7.10 14.98
N GLU A 71 -8.29 -8.33 14.66
CA GLU A 71 -9.17 -9.47 14.39
C GLU A 71 -10.10 -9.78 15.55
N PHE A 72 -9.57 -9.80 16.78
CA PHE A 72 -10.38 -9.99 17.97
C PHE A 72 -11.46 -8.91 18.06
N ALA A 73 -11.09 -7.63 17.93
CA ALA A 73 -12.06 -6.54 17.95
C ALA A 73 -13.11 -6.68 16.85
N TYR A 74 -12.70 -7.07 15.63
CA TYR A 74 -13.60 -7.31 14.50
C TYR A 74 -14.61 -8.43 14.76
N ASN A 75 -14.17 -9.53 15.36
CA ASN A 75 -15.02 -10.67 15.66
C ASN A 75 -16.02 -10.40 16.81
N HIS A 76 -15.76 -9.40 17.65
CA HIS A 76 -16.58 -9.09 18.83
C HIS A 76 -17.57 -7.93 18.65
N VAL A 77 -17.53 -7.19 17.54
CA VAL A 77 -18.54 -6.16 17.22
C VAL A 77 -19.91 -6.82 17.00
N VAL A 78 -20.98 -6.29 17.60
CA VAL A 78 -22.36 -6.77 17.37
C VAL A 78 -23.21 -5.66 16.74
N CYS A 79 -22.70 -5.08 15.66
CA CYS A 79 -23.39 -4.10 14.85
C CYS A 79 -23.21 -4.47 13.37
N PRO A 80 -24.22 -5.04 12.68
CA PRO A 80 -24.07 -5.50 11.31
C PRO A 80 -23.62 -4.39 10.34
N PRO A 81 -24.18 -3.16 10.37
CA PRO A 81 -23.68 -2.05 9.55
C PRO A 81 -22.20 -1.77 9.77
N MET A 82 -21.76 -1.75 11.02
CA MET A 82 -20.37 -1.51 11.39
C MET A 82 -19.43 -2.60 10.84
N VAL A 83 -19.83 -3.88 10.93
CA VAL A 83 -19.05 -5.00 10.38
C VAL A 83 -18.96 -4.91 8.85
N LEU A 84 -20.06 -4.57 8.17
CA LEU A 84 -20.07 -4.40 6.71
C LEU A 84 -19.24 -3.20 6.28
N TRP A 85 -19.36 -2.07 6.99
CA TRP A 85 -18.63 -0.83 6.75
C TRP A 85 -17.13 -1.07 6.71
N LEU A 86 -16.59 -1.82 7.68
CA LEU A 86 -15.14 -2.05 7.73
C LEU A 86 -14.64 -2.77 6.48
N GLY A 87 -15.39 -3.77 5.99
CA GLY A 87 -15.04 -4.47 4.76
C GLY A 87 -15.03 -3.54 3.55
N GLU A 88 -16.07 -2.74 3.39
CA GLU A 88 -16.20 -1.82 2.25
C GLU A 88 -15.15 -0.71 2.29
N ALA A 89 -15.02 -0.03 3.43
CA ALA A 89 -14.08 1.06 3.63
C ALA A 89 -12.61 0.61 3.52
N SER A 90 -12.32 -0.65 3.85
CA SER A 90 -10.97 -1.22 3.68
C SER A 90 -10.66 -1.63 2.23
N GLY A 91 -11.62 -1.52 1.30
CA GLY A 91 -11.41 -1.89 -0.11
C GLY A 91 -11.57 -3.38 -0.40
N VAL A 92 -12.39 -4.12 0.36
CA VAL A 92 -12.79 -5.48 -0.03
C VAL A 92 -13.64 -5.39 -1.29
N LYS A 93 -13.45 -6.34 -2.24
CA LYS A 93 -14.09 -6.33 -3.56
C LYS A 93 -15.61 -6.07 -3.46
N PRO A 94 -16.19 -5.13 -4.24
CA PRO A 94 -17.61 -4.79 -4.18
C PRO A 94 -18.55 -5.99 -4.34
N SER A 95 -18.18 -6.97 -5.18
CA SER A 95 -18.96 -8.20 -5.37
C SER A 95 -19.10 -9.03 -4.10
N LEU A 96 -18.07 -9.09 -3.24
CA LEU A 96 -18.13 -9.76 -1.94
C LEU A 96 -18.97 -8.94 -0.94
N MET A 97 -18.86 -7.61 -0.98
CA MET A 97 -19.65 -6.74 -0.10
C MET A 97 -21.14 -6.82 -0.41
N ILE A 98 -21.52 -6.89 -1.69
CA ILE A 98 -22.91 -7.14 -2.13
C ILE A 98 -23.40 -8.51 -1.64
N GLN A 99 -22.58 -9.55 -1.75
CA GLN A 99 -22.93 -10.89 -1.25
C GLN A 99 -23.10 -10.90 0.28
N ALA A 100 -22.19 -10.25 1.01
CA ALA A 100 -22.24 -10.13 2.47
C ALA A 100 -23.50 -9.40 2.94
N LYS A 101 -23.83 -8.29 2.27
CA LYS A 101 -25.08 -7.55 2.49
C LYS A 101 -26.30 -8.46 2.30
N LYS A 102 -26.39 -9.17 1.16
CA LYS A 102 -27.51 -10.08 0.86
C LYS A 102 -27.64 -11.19 1.91
N ALA A 103 -26.53 -11.82 2.27
CA ALA A 103 -26.50 -12.86 3.29
C ALA A 103 -26.97 -12.36 4.66
N ALA A 104 -26.58 -11.14 5.05
CA ALA A 104 -27.02 -10.53 6.31
C ALA A 104 -28.51 -10.18 6.32
N LEU A 105 -29.05 -9.71 5.19
CA LEU A 105 -30.47 -9.40 5.04
C LEU A 105 -31.34 -10.67 5.08
N GLY A 106 -30.84 -11.80 4.57
CA GLY A 106 -31.51 -13.11 4.62
C GLY A 106 -31.27 -13.93 5.90
N ALA A 107 -30.37 -13.48 6.79
CA ALA A 107 -30.09 -14.16 8.05
C ALA A 107 -31.15 -13.88 9.13
N SER A 108 -31.02 -14.54 10.28
CA SER A 108 -31.82 -14.31 11.49
C SER A 108 -32.05 -12.82 11.79
N ARG A 109 -33.21 -12.48 12.37
CA ARG A 109 -33.52 -11.11 12.82
C ARG A 109 -32.54 -10.59 13.88
N LYS A 110 -31.90 -11.47 14.67
CA LYS A 110 -30.90 -11.10 15.68
C LYS A 110 -29.62 -10.53 15.04
N LEU A 111 -29.12 -9.43 15.57
CA LEU A 111 -27.91 -8.72 15.11
C LEU A 111 -26.67 -9.63 15.04
N GLN A 112 -26.49 -10.53 16.01
CA GLN A 112 -25.39 -11.50 16.06
C GLN A 112 -25.39 -12.41 14.83
N GLY A 113 -26.57 -12.90 14.42
CA GLY A 113 -26.72 -13.77 13.26
C GLY A 113 -26.39 -13.05 11.95
N LYS A 114 -26.80 -11.78 11.83
CA LYS A 114 -26.44 -10.93 10.69
C LYS A 114 -24.93 -10.66 10.64
N CYS A 115 -24.29 -10.36 11.77
CA CYS A 115 -22.83 -10.21 11.85
C CYS A 115 -22.10 -11.50 11.44
N ALA A 116 -22.55 -12.66 11.91
CA ALA A 116 -21.99 -13.95 11.55
C ALA A 116 -22.10 -14.24 10.04
N ALA A 117 -23.23 -13.88 9.42
CA ALA A 117 -23.42 -14.00 7.98
C ALA A 117 -22.43 -13.12 7.19
N ILE A 118 -22.19 -11.89 7.64
CA ILE A 118 -21.19 -10.99 7.03
C ILE A 118 -19.79 -11.59 7.15
N ARG A 119 -19.38 -11.99 8.36
CA ARG A 119 -18.02 -12.53 8.64
C ARG A 119 -17.70 -13.80 7.86
N ARG A 120 -18.71 -14.63 7.56
CA ARG A 120 -18.52 -15.83 6.74
C ARG A 120 -18.02 -15.48 5.33
N ILE A 121 -18.47 -14.36 4.77
CA ILE A 121 -18.11 -13.90 3.42
C ILE A 121 -16.90 -12.96 3.46
N VAL A 122 -16.83 -12.12 4.49
CA VAL A 122 -15.78 -11.11 4.69
C VAL A 122 -15.06 -11.41 6.02
N PRO A 123 -14.27 -12.49 6.13
CA PRO A 123 -13.48 -12.74 7.32
C PRO A 123 -12.38 -11.69 7.48
N TRP A 124 -11.81 -11.58 8.68
CA TRP A 124 -10.74 -10.64 8.98
C TRP A 124 -9.58 -10.73 7.98
N SER A 125 -9.19 -11.93 7.55
CA SER A 125 -8.10 -12.13 6.58
C SER A 125 -8.31 -11.39 5.25
N LYS A 126 -9.56 -11.22 4.79
CA LYS A 126 -9.85 -10.41 3.58
C LYS A 126 -9.68 -8.92 3.85
N ILE A 127 -10.11 -8.45 5.01
CA ILE A 127 -9.96 -7.06 5.43
C ILE A 127 -8.47 -6.75 5.59
N GLU A 128 -7.73 -7.56 6.34
CA GLU A 128 -6.30 -7.37 6.56
C GLU A 128 -5.52 -7.41 5.24
N GLY A 129 -5.86 -8.35 4.34
CA GLY A 129 -5.30 -8.38 2.99
C GLY A 129 -5.53 -7.08 2.22
N SER A 130 -6.75 -6.54 2.21
CA SER A 130 -7.03 -5.25 1.54
C SER A 130 -6.30 -4.08 2.21
N LEU A 131 -6.22 -4.04 3.55
CA LEU A 131 -5.54 -3.00 4.31
C LEU A 131 -4.02 -2.98 4.10
N LEU A 132 -3.42 -4.16 3.86
CA LEU A 132 -2.00 -4.31 3.55
C LEU A 132 -1.72 -3.98 2.08
N ASN A 133 -2.55 -4.48 1.17
CA ASN A 133 -2.44 -4.18 -0.26
C ASN A 133 -2.63 -2.68 -0.55
N SER A 134 -3.56 -2.01 0.13
CA SER A 134 -3.72 -0.56 0.02
C SER A 134 -2.49 0.20 0.52
N ALA A 135 -1.83 -0.26 1.59
CA ALA A 135 -0.57 0.36 2.03
C ALA A 135 0.57 0.13 1.04
N THR A 136 0.62 -1.05 0.42
CA THR A 136 1.56 -1.34 -0.67
C THR A 136 1.26 -0.46 -1.89
N THR A 137 0.00 -0.33 -2.30
CA THR A 137 -0.41 0.53 -3.42
C THR A 137 -0.17 2.00 -3.14
N ASP A 138 -0.46 2.50 -1.93
CA ASP A 138 -0.17 3.89 -1.54
C ASP A 138 1.34 4.14 -1.52
N SER A 139 2.15 3.18 -1.07
CA SER A 139 3.60 3.27 -1.17
C SER A 139 4.10 3.23 -2.62
N LEU A 140 3.44 2.46 -3.49
CA LEU A 140 3.74 2.35 -4.91
C LEU A 140 3.31 3.61 -5.70
N MET A 141 2.24 4.27 -5.27
CA MET A 141 1.64 5.45 -5.90
C MET A 141 2.10 6.78 -5.28
N ARG A 142 2.75 6.75 -4.11
CA ARG A 142 3.37 7.94 -3.53
C ARG A 142 4.47 8.45 -4.47
N ALA A 143 4.36 9.71 -4.85
CA ALA A 143 5.45 10.41 -5.52
C ALA A 143 6.61 10.59 -4.53
N TYR A 144 7.75 9.96 -4.82
CA TYR A 144 8.99 10.18 -4.07
C TYR A 144 9.73 11.35 -4.67
N SER A 145 10.21 12.28 -3.84
CA SER A 145 11.03 13.39 -4.30
C SER A 145 12.40 12.90 -4.76
N ILE A 146 13.05 13.68 -5.63
CA ILE A 146 14.44 13.44 -6.06
C ILE A 146 15.39 13.41 -4.85
N LYS A 147 15.13 14.24 -3.83
CA LYS A 147 15.89 14.26 -2.58
C LYS A 147 15.78 12.95 -1.80
N GLU A 148 14.60 12.34 -1.78
CA GLU A 148 14.40 11.01 -1.18
C GLU A 148 15.16 9.94 -1.98
N LEU A 149 15.08 9.95 -3.32
CA LEU A 149 15.85 9.04 -4.17
C LEU A 149 17.35 9.18 -3.96
N LEU A 150 17.89 10.40 -3.90
CA LEU A 150 19.30 10.65 -3.64
C LEU A 150 19.73 10.12 -2.26
N ARG A 151 18.90 10.31 -1.23
CA ARG A 151 19.14 9.73 0.10
C ARG A 151 19.09 8.20 0.08
N ALA A 152 18.22 7.59 -0.73
CA ALA A 152 18.19 6.14 -0.89
C ALA A 152 19.47 5.63 -1.58
N VAL A 153 19.85 6.22 -2.72
CA VAL A 153 21.08 5.86 -3.46
C VAL A 153 22.33 5.93 -2.59
N ARG A 154 22.48 6.99 -1.77
CA ARG A 154 23.62 7.14 -0.85
C ARG A 154 23.72 6.06 0.22
N ARG A 155 22.62 5.38 0.55
CA ARG A 155 22.58 4.30 1.55
C ARG A 155 22.91 2.93 0.97
N LEU A 156 22.87 2.77 -0.35
CA LEU A 156 23.15 1.50 -1.00
C LEU A 156 24.64 1.18 -1.00
N SER A 157 24.98 -0.10 -1.11
CA SER A 157 26.37 -0.54 -1.31
C SER A 157 26.89 0.01 -2.65
N ALA A 158 28.11 0.56 -2.64
CA ALA A 158 28.79 1.01 -3.85
C ALA A 158 29.10 -0.15 -4.81
N THR A 159 29.22 -1.37 -4.26
CA THR A 159 29.51 -2.60 -5.00
C THR A 159 28.27 -3.48 -5.14
N ALA A 160 28.15 -4.15 -6.28
CA ALA A 160 27.05 -5.02 -6.64
C ALA A 160 27.53 -6.18 -7.55
N PRO A 161 27.31 -7.46 -7.19
CA PRO A 161 27.99 -8.60 -7.81
C PRO A 161 27.85 -8.75 -9.34
N GLN A 162 26.72 -8.34 -9.92
CA GLN A 162 26.44 -8.51 -11.34
C GLN A 162 26.64 -7.22 -12.12
N SER A 163 26.11 -6.11 -11.61
CA SER A 163 26.18 -4.81 -12.28
C SER A 163 27.59 -4.23 -12.27
N ASP A 164 28.46 -4.57 -11.30
CA ASP A 164 29.86 -4.13 -11.33
C ASP A 164 30.66 -4.63 -12.54
N LYS A 165 30.17 -5.70 -13.20
CA LYS A 165 30.73 -6.25 -14.44
C LYS A 165 30.29 -5.47 -15.69
N LEU A 166 29.37 -4.53 -15.54
CA LEU A 166 28.93 -3.64 -16.62
C LEU A 166 29.82 -2.40 -16.65
N SER A 167 29.96 -1.78 -17.82
CA SER A 167 30.75 -0.55 -17.91
C SER A 167 30.04 0.58 -17.19
N LYS A 168 30.81 1.24 -16.32
CA LYS A 168 30.40 2.36 -15.46
C LYS A 168 30.48 3.71 -16.18
N GLY A 169 30.91 3.71 -17.46
CA GLY A 169 31.31 4.91 -18.17
C GLY A 169 32.67 5.39 -17.64
N GLY A 170 32.77 6.68 -17.31
CA GLY A 170 33.94 7.29 -16.68
C GLY A 170 33.87 7.40 -15.16
N TYR A 171 32.91 6.73 -14.51
CA TYR A 171 32.72 6.78 -13.06
C TYR A 171 33.38 5.58 -12.36
N GLU A 172 33.86 5.79 -11.13
CA GLU A 172 34.49 4.76 -10.31
C GLU A 172 33.51 3.66 -9.92
N THR A 173 32.31 4.04 -9.44
CA THR A 173 31.22 3.12 -9.13
C THR A 173 29.92 3.50 -9.85
N HIS A 174 29.00 2.54 -9.96
CA HIS A 174 27.64 2.86 -10.42
C HIS A 174 26.88 3.75 -9.42
N GLN A 175 27.23 3.70 -8.14
CA GLN A 175 26.71 4.64 -7.14
C GLN A 175 27.12 6.08 -7.45
N ASP A 176 28.40 6.31 -7.76
CA ASP A 176 28.90 7.65 -8.14
C ASP A 176 28.22 8.17 -9.39
N HIS A 177 27.97 7.29 -10.35
CA HIS A 177 27.23 7.64 -11.56
C HIS A 177 25.81 8.11 -11.21
N TRP A 178 25.10 7.41 -10.33
CA TRP A 178 23.77 7.84 -9.87
C TRP A 178 23.82 9.13 -9.04
N ILE A 179 24.79 9.27 -8.13
CA ILE A 179 24.94 10.47 -7.33
C ILE A 179 25.24 11.67 -8.22
N GLY A 180 26.15 11.54 -9.19
CA GLY A 180 26.44 12.57 -10.18
C GLY A 180 25.19 12.94 -10.99
N TRP A 181 24.48 11.94 -11.51
CA TRP A 181 23.25 12.14 -12.27
C TRP A 181 22.15 12.86 -11.47
N LEU A 182 22.00 12.55 -10.19
CA LEU A 182 20.98 13.14 -9.32
C LEU A 182 21.38 14.51 -8.75
N LYS A 183 22.68 14.75 -8.50
CA LYS A 183 23.20 16.06 -8.04
C LYS A 183 22.90 17.19 -9.02
N GLU A 184 22.78 16.89 -10.31
CA GLU A 184 22.41 17.90 -11.31
C GLU A 184 20.97 18.42 -11.18
N TYR A 185 20.12 17.76 -10.39
CA TYR A 185 18.82 18.30 -10.01
C TYR A 185 18.91 19.24 -8.79
N ASP A 186 20.08 19.36 -8.14
CA ASP A 186 20.35 20.21 -6.95
C ASP A 186 21.12 21.50 -7.31
N GLY A 187 21.18 21.88 -8.60
CA GLY A 187 21.90 23.07 -9.09
C GLY A 187 22.07 23.12 -10.62
N PRO A 188 22.83 24.09 -11.18
CA PRO A 188 23.06 24.19 -12.62
C PRO A 188 23.98 23.05 -13.11
N GLY A 189 23.37 21.93 -13.52
CA GLY A 189 24.07 20.76 -14.06
C GLY A 189 24.33 20.80 -15.56
N TYR A 190 25.18 19.89 -16.05
CA TYR A 190 25.57 19.75 -17.47
C TYR A 190 24.37 19.65 -18.44
N TYR A 191 23.28 19.00 -18.00
CA TYR A 191 22.08 18.83 -18.81
C TYR A 191 21.03 19.94 -18.60
N GLY A 192 21.33 21.01 -17.85
CA GLY A 192 20.42 22.15 -17.65
C GLY A 192 19.10 21.80 -16.98
N ARG A 193 19.07 20.77 -16.14
CA ARG A 193 17.85 20.25 -15.51
C ARG A 193 17.48 21.11 -14.30
N SER A 194 16.56 22.05 -14.48
CA SER A 194 16.09 22.96 -13.44
C SER A 194 14.63 22.74 -13.00
N ASP A 195 13.95 21.74 -13.57
CA ASP A 195 12.56 21.42 -13.21
C ASP A 195 12.48 20.47 -12.01
N TRP A 196 12.15 21.05 -10.86
CA TRP A 196 11.97 20.38 -9.57
C TRP A 196 10.57 19.76 -9.36
N SER A 197 9.65 19.95 -10.30
CA SER A 197 8.30 19.36 -10.22
C SER A 197 8.28 17.86 -10.57
N VAL A 198 9.42 17.33 -11.03
CA VAL A 198 9.58 15.96 -11.49
C VAL A 198 9.86 15.04 -10.31
N ASP A 199 9.09 13.96 -10.18
CA ASP A 199 9.29 12.96 -9.13
C ASP A 199 10.38 11.92 -9.50
N ALA A 200 10.80 11.13 -8.51
CA ALA A 200 11.82 10.09 -8.67
C ALA A 200 11.43 9.04 -9.73
N ARG A 201 10.13 8.76 -9.88
CA ARG A 201 9.61 7.86 -10.92
C ARG A 201 9.93 8.42 -12.30
N ALA A 202 9.63 9.68 -12.55
CA ALA A 202 9.93 10.33 -13.81
C ALA A 202 11.45 10.41 -14.08
N VAL A 203 12.28 10.63 -13.04
CA VAL A 203 13.76 10.54 -13.19
C VAL A 203 14.17 9.13 -13.62
N TYR A 204 13.64 8.09 -12.98
CA TYR A 204 13.92 6.70 -13.34
C TYR A 204 13.48 6.37 -14.77
N GLN A 205 12.31 6.84 -15.20
CA GLN A 205 11.78 6.60 -16.55
C GLN A 205 12.57 7.33 -17.64
N ARG A 206 13.13 8.50 -17.32
CA ARG A 206 13.95 9.32 -18.24
C ARG A 206 15.40 8.84 -18.35
N LEU A 207 15.86 7.98 -17.44
CA LEU A 207 17.24 7.49 -17.44
C LEU A 207 17.50 6.59 -18.66
N ALA A 208 18.18 7.14 -19.66
CA ALA A 208 18.63 6.41 -20.85
C ALA A 208 19.94 5.65 -20.58
N ASN A 209 20.03 4.90 -19.49
CA ASN A 209 21.19 4.07 -19.16
C ASN A 209 20.75 2.79 -18.45
N GLY A 210 20.62 1.70 -19.20
CA GLY A 210 20.20 0.39 -18.68
C GLY A 210 21.10 -0.14 -17.57
N ARG A 211 22.42 0.13 -17.63
CA ARG A 211 23.40 -0.39 -16.68
C ARG A 211 23.23 0.23 -15.29
N MET A 212 22.96 1.54 -15.25
CA MET A 212 22.61 2.24 -14.01
C MET A 212 21.30 1.69 -13.41
N ILE A 213 20.31 1.39 -14.24
CA ILE A 213 19.03 0.84 -13.80
C ILE A 213 19.22 -0.56 -13.17
N VAL A 214 20.03 -1.41 -13.80
CA VAL A 214 20.40 -2.73 -13.24
C VAL A 214 21.05 -2.57 -11.88
N TRP A 215 22.06 -1.69 -11.74
CA TRP A 215 22.73 -1.46 -10.47
C TRP A 215 21.78 -0.98 -9.38
N LEU A 216 20.90 -0.01 -9.68
CA LEU A 216 19.98 0.54 -8.68
C LEU A 216 19.08 -0.56 -8.09
N SER A 217 18.61 -1.47 -8.95
CA SER A 217 17.75 -2.58 -8.55
C SER A 217 18.53 -3.66 -7.78
N GLU A 218 19.72 -4.03 -8.26
CA GLU A 218 20.56 -5.03 -7.58
C GLU A 218 21.00 -4.54 -6.19
N ALA A 219 21.50 -3.30 -6.10
CA ALA A 219 21.96 -2.72 -4.85
C ALA A 219 20.81 -2.49 -3.86
N ALA A 220 19.57 -2.31 -4.34
CA ALA A 220 18.36 -2.27 -3.51
C ALA A 220 17.90 -3.66 -3.02
N GLY A 221 18.54 -4.75 -3.46
CA GLY A 221 18.26 -6.11 -3.01
C GLY A 221 17.25 -6.88 -3.86
N GLU A 222 17.18 -6.61 -5.16
CA GLU A 222 16.36 -7.38 -6.11
C GLU A 222 16.87 -8.82 -6.28
N ASP A 223 15.98 -9.75 -6.67
CA ASP A 223 16.31 -11.15 -6.92
C ASP A 223 17.46 -11.25 -7.95
N PRO A 224 18.59 -11.90 -7.60
CA PRO A 224 19.69 -12.13 -8.51
C PRO A 224 19.29 -12.78 -9.83
N LYS A 225 18.25 -13.62 -9.88
CA LYS A 225 17.74 -14.24 -11.12
C LYS A 225 17.13 -13.19 -12.05
N ARG A 226 16.37 -12.24 -11.51
CA ARG A 226 15.75 -11.14 -12.28
C ARG A 226 16.82 -10.19 -12.80
N ILE A 227 17.84 -9.89 -12.00
CA ILE A 227 19.01 -9.11 -12.45
C ILE A 227 19.74 -9.79 -13.61
N LYS A 228 20.01 -11.11 -13.51
CA LYS A 228 20.64 -11.88 -14.61
C LYS A 228 19.80 -11.86 -15.88
N ALA A 229 18.48 -12.03 -15.75
CA ALA A 229 17.56 -11.99 -16.87
C ALA A 229 17.58 -10.62 -17.56
N ALA A 230 17.48 -9.53 -16.79
CA ALA A 230 17.53 -8.16 -17.31
C ALA A 230 18.85 -7.88 -18.05
N ILE A 231 20.00 -8.30 -17.49
CA ILE A 231 21.31 -8.14 -18.13
C ILE A 231 21.40 -8.95 -19.43
N THR A 232 20.91 -10.18 -19.43
CA THR A 232 20.95 -11.08 -20.59
C THR A 232 20.13 -10.51 -21.75
N GLU A 233 18.89 -10.12 -21.48
CA GLU A 233 18.00 -9.53 -22.48
C GLU A 233 18.53 -8.18 -23.00
N MET A 234 19.06 -7.34 -22.09
CA MET A 234 19.71 -6.08 -22.47
C MET A 234 20.89 -6.32 -23.43
N LYS A 235 21.76 -7.29 -23.15
CA LYS A 235 22.90 -7.60 -24.01
C LYS A 235 22.48 -8.19 -25.36
N ARG A 236 21.43 -9.01 -25.37
CA ARG A 236 20.95 -9.70 -26.57
C ARG A 236 20.20 -8.77 -27.53
N HIS A 237 19.39 -7.86 -26.99
CA HIS A 237 18.45 -7.06 -27.78
C HIS A 237 18.70 -5.55 -27.72
N GLY A 238 19.66 -5.09 -26.89
CA GLY A 238 19.97 -3.67 -26.72
C GLY A 238 20.66 -3.03 -27.93
N ASN A 239 21.33 -3.84 -28.76
CA ASN A 239 22.02 -3.41 -29.98
C ASN A 239 23.01 -2.24 -29.74
N GLY A 240 23.59 -2.17 -28.54
CA GLY A 240 24.51 -1.09 -28.11
C GLY A 240 23.87 0.30 -27.95
N ARG A 241 22.55 0.43 -28.13
CA ARG A 241 21.84 1.71 -28.01
C ARG A 241 21.35 1.91 -26.59
N LYS A 242 21.88 2.92 -25.91
CA LYS A 242 21.58 3.20 -24.48
C LYS A 242 20.07 3.31 -24.16
N GLN A 243 19.29 3.93 -25.04
CA GLN A 243 17.84 4.06 -24.88
C GLN A 243 17.11 2.71 -25.02
N THR A 244 17.52 1.88 -25.99
CA THR A 244 16.96 0.53 -26.20
C THR A 244 17.30 -0.38 -25.02
N GLU A 245 18.56 -0.37 -24.59
CA GLU A 245 19.01 -1.08 -23.38
C GLU A 245 18.18 -0.67 -22.16
N ALA A 246 18.02 0.63 -21.90
CA ALA A 246 17.23 1.14 -20.78
C ALA A 246 15.75 0.73 -20.86
N LYS A 247 15.16 0.69 -22.07
CA LYS A 247 13.78 0.24 -22.27
C LYS A 247 13.63 -1.24 -21.92
N ILE A 248 14.55 -2.09 -22.39
CA ILE A 248 14.57 -3.53 -22.08
C ILE A 248 14.74 -3.73 -20.58
N VAL A 249 15.73 -3.09 -19.95
CA VAL A 249 15.95 -3.26 -18.51
C VAL A 249 14.71 -2.87 -17.70
N ARG A 250 14.02 -1.77 -18.06
CA ARG A 250 12.79 -1.35 -17.36
C ARG A 250 11.61 -2.32 -17.50
N SER A 251 11.54 -3.13 -18.55
CA SER A 251 10.48 -4.16 -18.64
C SER A 251 10.70 -5.30 -17.65
N HIS A 252 11.95 -5.54 -17.22
CA HIS A 252 12.29 -6.52 -16.19
C HIS A 252 12.32 -5.90 -14.79
N LEU A 253 12.73 -4.63 -14.70
CA LEU A 253 12.95 -3.88 -13.48
C LEU A 253 12.08 -2.61 -13.52
N PRO A 254 10.75 -2.73 -13.30
CA PRO A 254 9.86 -1.57 -13.31
C PRO A 254 10.07 -0.70 -12.06
N TRP A 255 9.78 0.60 -12.16
CA TRP A 255 9.95 1.54 -11.06
C TRP A 255 9.21 1.09 -9.80
N GLU A 256 8.02 0.56 -9.96
CA GLU A 256 7.13 0.12 -8.89
C GLU A 256 7.85 -0.88 -7.99
N GLN A 257 8.51 -1.86 -8.60
CA GLN A 257 9.30 -2.86 -7.88
C GLN A 257 10.52 -2.22 -7.19
N VAL A 258 11.30 -1.42 -7.92
CA VAL A 258 12.51 -0.79 -7.39
C VAL A 258 12.19 0.15 -6.23
N ALA A 259 11.09 0.91 -6.31
CA ALA A 259 10.64 1.80 -5.24
C ALA A 259 10.31 1.05 -3.95
N THR A 260 9.67 -0.14 -4.05
CA THR A 260 9.42 -0.96 -2.86
C THR A 260 10.70 -1.43 -2.19
N LEU A 261 11.81 -1.54 -2.93
CA LEU A 261 13.11 -1.95 -2.39
C LEU A 261 13.88 -0.77 -1.79
N LEU A 262 13.84 0.39 -2.44
CA LEU A 262 14.58 1.59 -2.04
C LEU A 262 14.01 2.32 -0.82
N PHE A 263 12.69 2.26 -0.62
CA PHE A 263 11.98 3.10 0.36
C PHE A 263 11.27 2.30 1.47
N LYS A 264 11.82 1.12 1.80
CA LYS A 264 11.40 0.32 2.96
C LYS A 264 11.67 1.04 4.28
#